data_AF-A0A2D0HMS8-F1
#
_entry.id   AF-A0A2D0HMS8-F1
#
_cell.length_a   1.000
_cell.length_b   1.000
_cell.length_c   1.000
_cell.angle_alpha   90.00
_cell.angle_beta   90.00
_cell.angle_gamma   90.00
#
_symmetry.space_group_name_H-M   'P 1'
#
loop_
_entity.id
_entity.type
_entity.pdbx_description
1 polymer ?
#
loop_
_entity_poly.entity_id
_entity_poly.type
_entity_poly.pdbx_seq_one_letter_code
_entity_poly.pdbx_strand_id
1 'polypeptide(L)'
;MSKFRWNYRSIVFLLSVLDILAILVIYPAKSQAELPKSDVSTIEVEKNKAPEAVVNQTVNTLIAPVTLKKAPNDLRDRVTPVSQLLQVAPPTNKKAPNNAAGQTTSVSQLSDIKPTDWAFQALQSLVERYGVIAGYTDGTFKGDRSLTRYEFAAGLNAALDRLNELIATSTTDLVKREDLDTIKKLQEQFSPELAQLRGRVDSLETRTAKLEATKFTTTTKLIGRVQIVASELLAGNNVVTKRPAPNNVTLQGSTSLRLNTSFNGKDSLGITIGGGNIESLGQTKVESSLLGTYEGRTADNSSITFARNTLILSGVRYRFLPFPNTQVNIYPLSDGASEIGLSGPVNPYFESSSVTGANGISRFSRRSLVYNYGDSGPGIAILQGLGKQLQFGIAYSAPNGGNPTTNNGLFTGRYLALAQLIYYSGNRNFRVAATYVNTYSPSRTLGFSGTNFGPAVGSNLVNSTVDGVATLGNLYGLQAFYQVNSKLAINAWVSYGVHRYLGRGDGEAMDWAVGLAFPDLFSEGALGGVLVGMEPKLISLSRNVDLGKGLGQADRDTSLHVEAFYQYKIGDNIEVTPGLIWITAPDSDASNPDSLFAWVRTVFRF
;
A
#
# COMPACT_ATOMS: atom_id res chain seq x y z
N MET A 1 7.09 -40.89 28.95
CA MET A 1 6.46 -40.24 30.12
C MET A 1 7.54 -39.92 31.14
N SER A 2 8.01 -38.67 31.17
CA SER A 2 9.02 -38.18 32.09
C SER A 2 8.71 -36.71 32.44
N LYS A 3 8.29 -36.55 33.69
CA LYS A 3 8.01 -35.36 34.51
C LYS A 3 8.28 -33.97 33.89
N PHE A 4 7.23 -33.39 33.30
CA PHE A 4 7.10 -31.94 33.09
C PHE A 4 6.73 -31.30 34.45
N ARG A 5 7.64 -30.53 35.05
CA ARG A 5 7.33 -29.71 36.24
C ARG A 5 7.29 -28.26 35.82
N TRP A 6 6.08 -27.71 35.70
CA TRP A 6 5.86 -26.27 35.56
C TRP A 6 6.49 -25.56 36.76
N ASN A 7 7.40 -24.62 36.51
CA ASN A 7 7.95 -23.77 37.56
C ASN A 7 6.87 -22.74 37.93
N TYR A 8 6.44 -22.74 39.19
CA TYR A 8 5.44 -21.81 39.74
C TYR A 8 5.76 -20.34 39.44
N ARG A 9 7.05 -20.00 39.31
CA ARG A 9 7.50 -18.65 38.93
C ARG A 9 7.08 -18.23 37.51
N SER A 10 7.01 -19.16 36.56
CA SER A 10 6.60 -18.87 35.17
C SER A 10 5.10 -18.62 35.06
N ILE A 11 4.28 -19.29 35.89
CA ILE A 11 2.83 -19.08 35.94
C ILE A 11 2.50 -17.75 36.64
N VAL A 12 3.19 -17.44 37.74
CA VAL A 12 3.04 -16.16 38.44
C VAL A 12 3.48 -14.98 37.56
N PHE A 13 4.55 -15.14 36.77
CA PHE A 13 4.96 -14.13 35.80
C PHE A 13 3.91 -13.94 34.69
N LEU A 14 3.37 -15.03 34.13
CA LEU A 14 2.32 -14.97 33.10
C LEU A 14 1.07 -14.23 33.60
N LEU A 15 0.65 -14.50 34.85
CA LEU A 15 -0.47 -13.83 35.50
C LEU A 15 -0.18 -12.34 35.76
N SER A 16 1.03 -12.00 36.21
CA SER A 16 1.41 -10.59 36.39
C SER A 16 1.50 -9.80 35.08
N VAL A 17 1.89 -10.44 33.96
CA VAL A 17 1.88 -9.80 32.64
C VAL A 17 0.45 -9.61 32.12
N LEU A 18 -0.45 -10.56 32.39
CA LEU A 18 -1.89 -10.44 32.11
C LEU A 18 -2.55 -9.33 32.94
N ASP A 19 -2.17 -9.16 34.21
CA ASP A 19 -2.66 -8.09 35.08
C ASP A 19 -2.12 -6.70 34.65
N ILE A 20 -0.86 -6.61 34.22
CA ILE A 20 -0.31 -5.35 33.66
C ILE A 20 -1.02 -4.98 32.34
N LEU A 21 -1.36 -5.98 31.51
CA LEU A 21 -2.16 -5.76 30.30
C LEU A 21 -3.59 -5.24 30.63
N ALA A 22 -4.22 -5.77 31.69
CA ALA A 22 -5.54 -5.33 32.12
C ALA A 22 -5.53 -3.90 32.69
N ILE A 23 -4.46 -3.52 33.41
CA ILE A 23 -4.31 -2.17 33.99
C ILE A 23 -4.09 -1.11 32.90
N LEU A 24 -3.36 -1.42 31.83
CA LEU A 24 -3.14 -0.49 30.71
C LEU A 24 -4.39 -0.25 29.85
N VAL A 25 -5.34 -1.19 29.82
CA VAL A 25 -6.57 -1.10 29.01
C VAL A 25 -7.68 -0.30 29.69
N ILE A 26 -7.65 -0.14 31.02
CA ILE A 26 -8.77 0.41 31.80
C ILE A 26 -8.49 1.81 32.39
N TYR A 27 -7.22 2.23 32.53
CA TYR A 27 -6.88 3.54 33.12
C TYR A 27 -5.86 4.34 32.28
N PRO A 28 -6.26 5.40 31.54
CA PRO A 28 -5.29 6.33 30.99
C PRO A 28 -4.77 7.25 32.10
N ALA A 29 -3.53 7.04 32.54
CA ALA A 29 -2.87 7.92 33.48
C ALA A 29 -2.53 9.28 32.83
N LYS A 30 -3.05 10.37 33.39
CA LYS A 30 -2.55 11.74 33.13
C LYS A 30 -1.15 11.85 33.72
N SER A 31 -0.14 12.09 32.88
CA SER A 31 1.22 12.38 33.32
C SER A 31 1.47 13.90 33.31
N GLN A 32 1.56 14.49 34.50
CA GLN A 32 2.33 15.70 34.77
C GLN A 32 3.67 15.23 35.35
N ALA A 33 4.78 15.59 34.70
CA ALA A 33 6.10 15.47 35.29
C ALA A 33 6.97 16.65 34.82
N GLU A 34 7.35 17.51 35.76
CA GLU A 34 8.37 18.53 35.62
C GLU A 34 9.76 17.88 35.50
N LEU A 35 10.60 18.45 34.63
CA LEU A 35 11.99 18.04 34.43
C LEU A 35 12.92 18.75 35.44
N PRO A 36 13.90 18.06 36.04
CA PRO A 36 14.90 18.69 36.90
C PRO A 36 15.97 19.41 36.07
N LYS A 37 16.43 20.56 36.59
CA LYS A 37 17.51 21.39 36.02
C LYS A 37 18.88 20.76 36.31
N SER A 38 19.76 20.76 35.32
CA SER A 38 21.20 20.51 35.49
C SER A 38 22.01 21.63 34.83
N ASP A 39 22.86 22.27 35.63
CA ASP A 39 23.86 23.25 35.23
C ASP A 39 24.98 22.62 34.39
N VAL A 40 25.26 23.17 33.21
CA VAL A 40 26.57 23.06 32.55
C VAL A 40 26.89 24.37 31.83
N SER A 41 28.13 24.81 32.05
CA SER A 41 28.79 26.04 31.62
C SER A 41 28.92 26.25 30.11
N THR A 42 28.93 27.54 29.78
CA THR A 42 29.04 28.27 28.52
C THR A 42 30.30 28.00 27.68
N ILE A 43 30.12 27.84 26.36
CA ILE A 43 31.02 28.38 25.32
C ILE A 43 30.14 29.02 24.23
N GLU A 44 30.43 30.29 23.94
CA GLU A 44 29.73 31.18 23.01
C GLU A 44 30.01 30.83 21.54
N VAL A 45 28.96 30.82 20.70
CA VAL A 45 29.08 31.07 19.25
C VAL A 45 27.92 31.97 18.80
N GLU A 46 28.31 33.07 18.16
CA GLU A 46 27.61 34.12 17.43
C GLU A 46 26.09 34.04 17.15
N LYS A 47 25.44 35.16 17.49
CA LYS A 47 24.02 35.47 17.28
C LYS A 47 23.72 35.79 15.80
N ASN A 48 22.74 35.12 15.21
CA ASN A 48 21.89 35.72 14.19
C ASN A 48 20.42 35.68 14.65
N LYS A 49 19.82 36.87 14.65
CA LYS A 49 18.55 37.22 15.30
C LYS A 49 17.37 36.85 14.40
N ALA A 50 16.47 36.00 14.86
CA ALA A 50 15.15 35.80 14.26
C ALA A 50 14.16 36.85 14.81
N PRO A 51 13.26 37.43 13.99
CA PRO A 51 12.23 38.34 14.48
C PRO A 51 11.10 37.57 15.19
N GLU A 52 10.64 38.17 16.29
CA GLU A 52 9.65 37.66 17.24
C GLU A 52 8.22 37.58 16.66
N ALA A 53 7.45 36.70 17.30
CA ALA A 53 6.06 36.39 17.03
C ALA A 53 5.09 37.51 17.44
N VAL A 54 3.97 37.61 16.71
CA VAL A 54 2.74 38.23 17.21
C VAL A 54 1.72 37.12 17.46
N VAL A 55 1.36 36.97 18.73
CA VAL A 55 0.26 36.15 19.24
C VAL A 55 -1.06 36.86 18.94
N ASN A 56 -2.06 36.16 18.37
CA ASN A 56 -3.41 36.13 18.96
C ASN A 56 -4.42 35.19 18.28
N GLN A 57 -5.21 34.59 19.17
CA GLN A 57 -6.60 34.10 19.05
C GLN A 57 -6.86 32.67 18.57
N THR A 58 -7.22 31.88 19.60
CA THR A 58 -8.00 30.64 19.61
C THR A 58 -9.30 30.74 18.80
N VAL A 59 -9.53 29.77 17.91
CA VAL A 59 -10.86 29.45 17.38
C VAL A 59 -11.11 27.95 17.59
N ASN A 60 -12.10 27.65 18.42
CA ASN A 60 -12.70 26.32 18.56
C ASN A 60 -13.31 25.89 17.22
N THR A 61 -12.94 24.70 16.73
CA THR A 61 -13.70 24.00 15.68
C THR A 61 -14.09 22.62 16.18
N LEU A 62 -15.33 22.51 16.64
CA LEU A 62 -16.07 21.25 16.69
C LEU A 62 -16.53 20.96 15.26
N ILE A 63 -16.03 19.89 14.64
CA ILE A 63 -16.59 19.35 13.40
C ILE A 63 -17.25 18.01 13.75
N ALA A 64 -18.56 17.94 13.58
CA ALA A 64 -19.34 16.72 13.68
C ALA A 64 -19.01 15.77 12.51
N PRO A 65 -19.06 14.43 12.70
CA PRO A 65 -18.76 13.47 11.64
C PRO A 65 -19.84 13.46 10.55
N VAL A 66 -19.41 13.62 9.30
CA VAL A 66 -20.28 13.46 8.12
C VAL A 66 -20.30 11.99 7.70
N THR A 67 -21.48 11.37 7.78
CA THR A 67 -21.79 10.05 7.22
C THR A 67 -21.72 10.06 5.69
N LEU A 68 -20.91 9.19 5.09
CA LEU A 68 -20.82 8.97 3.65
C LEU A 68 -22.02 8.14 3.14
N LYS A 69 -22.87 8.75 2.29
CA LYS A 69 -23.80 8.00 1.42
C LYS A 69 -23.15 7.72 0.06
N LYS A 70 -23.35 6.48 -0.38
CA LYS A 70 -22.87 5.84 -1.63
C LYS A 70 -23.31 6.61 -2.89
N ALA A 71 -22.37 6.91 -3.79
CA ALA A 71 -22.65 7.54 -5.09
C ALA A 71 -23.13 6.50 -6.14
N PRO A 72 -24.08 6.84 -7.04
CA PRO A 72 -24.43 6.02 -8.20
C PRO A 72 -23.41 6.16 -9.35
N ASN A 73 -23.21 5.06 -10.09
CA ASN A 73 -22.45 4.99 -11.34
C ASN A 73 -23.20 5.72 -12.47
N ASP A 74 -22.73 6.88 -12.93
CA ASP A 74 -22.81 7.25 -14.35
C ASP A 74 -21.89 8.44 -14.70
N LEU A 75 -20.61 8.15 -14.94
CA LEU A 75 -19.63 9.12 -15.44
C LEU A 75 -18.64 8.42 -16.38
N ARG A 76 -19.14 7.85 -17.49
CA ARG A 76 -18.28 7.31 -18.55
C ARG A 76 -18.43 7.92 -19.93
N ASP A 77 -19.44 8.74 -20.20
CA ASP A 77 -19.57 9.40 -21.50
C ASP A 77 -19.69 10.91 -21.35
N ARG A 78 -18.57 11.61 -21.55
CA ARG A 78 -18.41 12.95 -22.15
C ARG A 78 -17.09 13.58 -21.72
N VAL A 79 -16.04 13.30 -22.48
CA VAL A 79 -14.88 14.21 -22.58
C VAL A 79 -14.61 14.38 -24.07
N THR A 80 -14.98 15.53 -24.62
CA THR A 80 -14.61 15.91 -25.99
C THR A 80 -13.21 16.54 -25.94
N PRO A 81 -12.23 16.07 -26.75
CA PRO A 81 -10.88 16.65 -26.76
C PRO A 81 -10.86 18.09 -27.31
N VAL A 82 -9.99 18.92 -26.74
CA VAL A 82 -9.85 20.37 -26.99
C VAL A 82 -9.38 20.72 -28.41
N SER A 83 -9.06 19.74 -29.26
CA SER A 83 -8.66 19.93 -30.65
C SER A 83 -9.81 20.22 -31.63
N GLN A 84 -11.08 20.16 -31.20
CA GLN A 84 -12.25 20.41 -32.06
C GLN A 84 -12.82 21.84 -32.01
N LEU A 85 -12.22 22.77 -31.26
CA LEU A 85 -12.74 24.14 -31.11
C LEU A 85 -12.02 25.21 -31.95
N LEU A 86 -11.08 24.84 -32.82
CA LEU A 86 -10.38 25.81 -33.68
C LEU A 86 -10.26 25.29 -35.11
N GLN A 87 -11.30 25.54 -35.92
CA GLN A 87 -11.20 25.60 -37.37
C GLN A 87 -12.39 26.38 -37.94
N VAL A 88 -12.11 27.61 -38.40
CA VAL A 88 -13.01 28.44 -39.22
C VAL A 88 -12.66 28.20 -40.68
N ALA A 89 -13.66 27.91 -41.52
CA ALA A 89 -13.54 27.86 -42.99
C ALA A 89 -14.86 28.35 -43.65
N PRO A 90 -14.81 28.85 -44.91
CA PRO A 90 -15.65 29.95 -45.45
C PRO A 90 -16.95 29.50 -46.19
N PRO A 91 -17.81 30.43 -46.70
CA PRO A 91 -19.24 30.19 -46.87
C PRO A 91 -19.60 29.46 -48.16
N THR A 92 -20.61 28.60 -48.11
CA THR A 92 -21.25 28.03 -49.32
C THR A 92 -22.76 28.25 -49.31
N ASN A 93 -23.23 28.83 -50.42
CA ASN A 93 -24.61 29.07 -50.78
C ASN A 93 -25.42 27.75 -50.87
N LYS A 94 -26.50 27.65 -50.09
CA LYS A 94 -27.71 26.90 -50.49
C LYS A 94 -28.96 27.67 -50.09
N LYS A 95 -29.80 27.91 -51.11
CA LYS A 95 -31.13 28.51 -51.04
C LYS A 95 -32.06 27.76 -50.08
N ALA A 96 -32.93 28.56 -49.45
CA ALA A 96 -33.99 28.22 -48.51
C ALA A 96 -35.01 27.19 -49.02
N PRO A 97 -35.64 26.46 -48.08
CA PRO A 97 -37.07 26.24 -48.07
C PRO A 97 -37.76 27.28 -47.16
N ASN A 98 -38.87 27.80 -47.67
CA ASN A 98 -39.72 28.81 -47.05
C ASN A 98 -40.38 28.36 -45.74
N ASN A 99 -40.38 29.29 -44.79
CA ASN A 99 -41.40 29.61 -43.79
C ASN A 99 -41.86 28.53 -42.79
N ALA A 100 -41.39 28.69 -41.55
CA ALA A 100 -42.29 28.96 -40.43
C ALA A 100 -41.60 29.97 -39.51
N ALA A 101 -42.16 31.18 -39.44
CA ALA A 101 -41.81 32.15 -38.40
C ALA A 101 -41.91 31.46 -37.04
N GLY A 102 -40.94 31.70 -36.15
CA GLY A 102 -41.02 31.28 -34.76
C GLY A 102 -42.31 31.83 -34.17
N GLN A 103 -43.33 30.96 -34.09
CA GLN A 103 -44.55 31.27 -33.38
C GLN A 103 -44.16 31.48 -31.93
N THR A 104 -44.29 32.72 -31.47
CA THR A 104 -44.30 33.04 -30.06
C THR A 104 -45.42 32.23 -29.42
N THR A 105 -45.04 31.31 -28.53
CA THR A 105 -45.96 30.59 -27.67
C THR A 105 -46.78 31.64 -26.92
N SER A 106 -48.09 31.75 -27.23
CA SER A 106 -48.96 32.69 -26.51
C SER A 106 -48.94 32.31 -25.04
N VAL A 107 -48.99 33.29 -24.12
CA VAL A 107 -48.98 33.04 -22.66
C VAL A 107 -50.12 32.10 -22.24
N SER A 108 -51.19 32.03 -23.03
CA SER A 108 -52.28 31.05 -22.90
C SER A 108 -51.90 29.58 -23.10
N GLN A 109 -50.70 29.30 -23.65
CA GLN A 109 -50.18 27.95 -23.94
C GLN A 109 -49.19 27.46 -22.88
N LEU A 110 -48.85 28.29 -21.88
CA LEU A 110 -47.99 27.90 -20.77
C LEU A 110 -48.79 27.11 -19.75
N SER A 111 -48.40 25.86 -19.52
CA SER A 111 -49.19 24.91 -18.70
C SER A 111 -49.19 25.21 -17.19
N ASP A 112 -48.29 26.07 -16.74
CA ASP A 112 -48.02 26.40 -15.34
C ASP A 112 -48.48 27.80 -14.92
N ILE A 113 -49.11 28.58 -15.81
CA ILE A 113 -49.66 29.91 -15.52
C ILE A 113 -51.15 29.94 -15.86
N LYS A 114 -52.00 30.25 -14.89
CA LYS A 114 -53.46 30.35 -15.06
C LYS A 114 -53.88 31.79 -15.40
N PRO A 115 -54.99 32.00 -16.13
CA PRO A 115 -55.51 33.36 -16.42
C PRO A 115 -55.84 34.21 -15.19
N THR A 116 -56.02 33.59 -14.02
CA THR A 116 -56.26 34.29 -12.74
C THR A 116 -54.97 34.63 -11.99
N ASP A 117 -53.81 34.17 -12.45
CA ASP A 117 -52.53 34.43 -11.79
C ASP A 117 -52.05 35.85 -12.09
N TRP A 118 -51.54 36.54 -11.07
CA TRP A 118 -51.03 37.90 -11.20
C TRP A 118 -49.91 38.02 -12.26
N ALA A 119 -49.13 36.95 -12.46
CA ALA A 119 -48.05 36.89 -13.43
C ALA A 119 -48.54 36.78 -14.88
N PHE A 120 -49.79 36.34 -15.11
CA PHE A 120 -50.34 36.15 -16.46
C PHE A 120 -50.40 37.47 -17.23
N GLN A 121 -50.91 38.54 -16.62
CA GLN A 121 -51.00 39.86 -17.26
C GLN A 121 -49.61 40.47 -17.53
N ALA A 122 -48.65 40.28 -16.62
CA ALA A 122 -47.28 40.78 -16.78
C ALA A 122 -46.55 40.04 -17.91
N LEU A 123 -46.68 38.71 -17.96
CA LEU A 123 -46.11 37.90 -19.03
C LEU A 123 -46.79 38.17 -20.36
N GLN A 124 -48.12 38.33 -20.38
CA GLN A 124 -48.86 38.66 -21.60
C GLN A 124 -48.34 39.97 -22.20
N SER A 125 -48.17 41.02 -21.38
CA SER A 125 -47.61 42.28 -21.86
C SER A 125 -46.16 42.15 -22.36
N LEU A 126 -45.35 41.26 -21.78
CA LEU A 126 -43.94 41.07 -22.18
C LEU A 126 -43.81 40.27 -23.49
N VAL A 127 -44.64 39.24 -23.66
CA VAL A 127 -44.62 38.38 -24.86
C VAL A 127 -45.30 39.05 -26.04
N GLU A 128 -46.48 39.64 -25.85
CA GLU A 128 -47.24 40.26 -26.95
C GLU A 128 -46.67 41.60 -27.41
N ARG A 129 -46.07 42.38 -26.50
CA ARG A 129 -45.54 43.73 -26.83
C ARG A 129 -44.07 43.74 -27.22
N TYR A 130 -43.25 42.89 -26.59
CA TYR A 130 -41.79 42.93 -26.78
C TYR A 130 -41.24 41.63 -27.39
N GLY A 131 -41.97 40.52 -27.36
CA GLY A 131 -41.58 39.26 -28.01
C GLY A 131 -40.37 38.56 -27.37
N VAL A 132 -40.07 38.86 -26.10
CA VAL A 132 -38.78 38.52 -25.45
C VAL A 132 -38.79 37.19 -24.69
N ILE A 133 -39.96 36.63 -24.36
CA ILE A 133 -40.06 35.44 -23.49
C ILE A 133 -40.88 34.36 -24.18
N ALA A 134 -40.23 33.28 -24.64
CA ALA A 134 -40.91 32.17 -25.32
C ALA A 134 -41.33 31.02 -24.39
N GLY A 135 -41.10 31.16 -23.07
CA GLY A 135 -41.16 30.02 -22.15
C GLY A 135 -40.02 29.02 -22.41
N TYR A 136 -39.95 27.96 -21.60
CA TYR A 136 -39.06 26.83 -21.87
C TYR A 136 -39.60 25.98 -23.02
N THR A 137 -38.73 25.21 -23.68
CA THR A 137 -39.10 24.33 -24.81
C THR A 137 -40.11 23.23 -24.44
N ASP A 138 -40.38 23.03 -23.16
CA ASP A 138 -41.39 22.12 -22.61
C ASP A 138 -42.76 22.79 -22.37
N GLY A 139 -42.95 24.06 -22.78
CA GLY A 139 -44.22 24.78 -22.67
C GLY A 139 -44.55 25.25 -21.26
N THR A 140 -43.54 25.50 -20.43
CA THR A 140 -43.68 26.03 -19.06
C THR A 140 -42.90 27.33 -18.87
N PHE A 141 -43.25 28.13 -17.86
CA PHE A 141 -42.52 29.34 -17.45
C PHE A 141 -41.60 29.10 -16.23
N LYS A 142 -41.94 28.11 -15.40
CA LYS A 142 -41.27 27.71 -14.15
C LYS A 142 -41.03 28.90 -13.20
N GLY A 143 -42.06 29.69 -12.94
CA GLY A 143 -41.97 30.92 -12.12
C GLY A 143 -41.69 30.68 -10.63
N ASP A 144 -41.88 29.46 -10.17
CA ASP A 144 -41.79 28.98 -8.78
C ASP A 144 -40.41 28.36 -8.45
N ARG A 145 -39.46 28.37 -9.40
CA ARG A 145 -38.07 27.99 -9.17
C ARG A 145 -37.12 29.17 -9.32
N SER A 146 -36.02 29.13 -8.56
CA SER A 146 -34.90 30.04 -8.75
C SER A 146 -34.18 29.77 -10.08
N LEU A 147 -34.04 30.82 -10.89
CA LEU A 147 -33.37 30.80 -12.20
C LEU A 147 -31.84 30.67 -12.04
N THR A 148 -31.17 29.91 -12.90
CA THR A 148 -29.71 29.89 -12.93
C THR A 148 -29.15 31.14 -13.62
N ARG A 149 -27.93 31.55 -13.26
CA ARG A 149 -27.28 32.73 -13.84
C ARG A 149 -27.12 32.64 -15.36
N TYR A 150 -26.93 31.44 -15.90
CA TYR A 150 -26.83 31.21 -17.34
C TYR A 150 -28.18 31.37 -18.05
N GLU A 151 -29.27 30.91 -17.42
CA GLU A 151 -30.62 31.07 -17.97
C GLU A 151 -31.06 32.54 -17.95
N PHE A 152 -30.69 33.29 -16.91
CA PHE A 152 -30.90 34.75 -16.87
C PHE A 152 -30.12 35.47 -17.96
N ALA A 153 -28.83 35.14 -18.12
CA ALA A 153 -27.98 35.75 -19.14
C ALA A 153 -28.46 35.43 -20.56
N ALA A 154 -28.92 34.20 -20.82
CA ALA A 154 -29.48 33.81 -22.11
C ALA A 154 -30.80 34.56 -22.42
N GLY A 155 -31.69 34.67 -21.43
CA GLY A 155 -32.93 35.45 -21.56
C GLY A 155 -32.67 36.94 -21.77
N LEU A 156 -31.71 37.51 -21.04
CA LEU A 156 -31.30 38.91 -21.21
C LEU A 156 -30.66 39.15 -22.57
N ASN A 157 -29.81 38.25 -23.07
CA ASN A 157 -29.22 38.37 -24.39
C ASN A 157 -30.28 38.31 -25.50
N ALA A 158 -31.22 37.37 -25.41
CA ALA A 158 -32.35 37.28 -26.34
C ALA A 158 -33.25 38.54 -26.29
N ALA A 159 -33.43 39.13 -25.10
CA ALA A 159 -34.13 40.40 -24.93
C ALA A 159 -33.42 41.56 -25.64
N LEU A 160 -32.10 41.64 -25.47
CA LEU A 160 -31.27 42.67 -26.08
C LEU A 160 -31.20 42.51 -27.60
N ASP A 161 -31.11 41.28 -28.11
CA ASP A 161 -31.13 40.99 -29.54
C ASP A 161 -32.47 41.41 -30.17
N ARG A 162 -33.59 41.07 -29.51
CA ARG A 162 -34.93 41.48 -29.97
C ARG A 162 -35.14 42.98 -29.89
N LEU A 163 -34.62 43.64 -28.85
CA LEU A 163 -34.66 45.09 -28.71
C LEU A 163 -33.85 45.77 -29.83
N ASN A 164 -32.67 45.25 -30.15
CA ASN A 164 -31.86 45.74 -31.27
C ASN A 164 -32.58 45.55 -32.62
N GLU A 165 -33.31 44.44 -32.79
CA GLU A 165 -34.11 44.15 -33.98
C GLU A 165 -35.33 45.09 -34.12
N LEU A 166 -36.01 45.41 -33.01
CA LEU A 166 -37.11 46.38 -32.94
C LEU A 166 -36.63 47.82 -33.18
N ILE A 167 -35.44 48.17 -32.67
CA ILE A 167 -34.79 49.47 -32.94
C ILE A 167 -34.40 49.59 -34.42
N ALA A 168 -33.95 48.50 -35.06
CA ALA A 168 -33.59 48.49 -36.48
C ALA A 168 -34.80 48.56 -37.43
N THR A 169 -35.99 48.17 -36.97
CA THR A 169 -37.22 48.10 -37.79
C THR A 169 -38.25 49.18 -37.50
N SER A 170 -38.06 50.02 -36.47
CA SER A 170 -39.02 51.05 -36.08
C SER A 170 -38.51 52.47 -36.36
N THR A 171 -38.88 53.00 -37.53
CA THR A 171 -38.87 54.45 -37.82
C THR A 171 -40.12 55.09 -37.20
N THR A 172 -40.15 55.28 -35.89
CA THR A 172 -40.80 56.42 -35.18
C THR A 172 -40.71 56.25 -33.67
N ASP A 173 -40.03 57.21 -33.02
CA ASP A 173 -40.05 57.60 -31.60
C ASP A 173 -40.61 56.61 -30.57
N LEU A 174 -39.75 55.83 -29.90
CA LEU A 174 -40.04 55.26 -28.56
C LEU A 174 -38.80 54.75 -27.79
N VAL A 175 -37.65 55.42 -27.87
CA VAL A 175 -36.63 55.34 -26.78
C VAL A 175 -36.95 56.47 -25.81
N LYS A 176 -37.79 56.19 -24.81
CA LYS A 176 -38.07 57.19 -23.78
C LYS A 176 -36.82 57.35 -22.92
N ARG A 177 -36.49 58.60 -22.59
CA ARG A 177 -35.36 58.97 -21.72
C ARG A 177 -35.38 58.21 -20.38
N GLU A 178 -36.57 57.84 -19.93
CA GLU A 178 -36.88 57.03 -18.75
C GLU A 178 -36.28 55.60 -18.81
N ASP A 179 -36.25 54.95 -19.98
CA ASP A 179 -35.71 53.60 -20.14
C ASP A 179 -34.17 53.61 -20.06
N LEU A 180 -33.54 54.65 -20.62
CA LEU A 180 -32.10 54.87 -20.50
C LEU A 180 -31.70 55.14 -19.04
N ASP A 181 -32.51 55.90 -18.30
CA ASP A 181 -32.28 56.15 -16.87
C ASP A 181 -32.48 54.89 -16.02
N THR A 182 -33.41 54.01 -16.41
CA THR A 182 -33.63 52.71 -15.74
C THR A 182 -32.48 51.74 -15.99
N ILE A 183 -31.97 51.65 -17.23
CA ILE A 183 -30.80 50.83 -17.55
C ILE A 183 -29.55 51.37 -16.83
N LYS A 184 -29.38 52.70 -16.74
CA LYS A 184 -28.30 53.31 -15.95
C LYS A 184 -28.40 52.93 -14.47
N LYS A 185 -29.60 53.01 -13.87
CA LYS A 185 -29.81 52.60 -12.47
C LYS A 185 -29.53 51.12 -12.25
N LEU A 186 -29.91 50.25 -13.17
CA LEU A 186 -29.58 48.82 -13.09
C LEU A 186 -28.08 48.58 -13.23
N GLN A 187 -27.39 49.27 -14.15
CA GLN A 187 -25.92 49.21 -14.25
C GLN A 187 -25.25 49.68 -12.96
N GLU A 188 -25.74 50.76 -12.33
CA GLU A 188 -25.23 51.26 -11.06
C GLU A 188 -25.49 50.29 -9.90
N GLN A 189 -26.67 49.66 -9.85
CA GLN A 189 -27.04 48.71 -8.80
C GLN A 189 -26.37 47.34 -8.93
N PHE A 190 -26.08 46.87 -10.15
CA PHE A 190 -25.41 45.59 -10.39
C PHE A 190 -23.88 45.70 -10.44
N SER A 191 -23.32 46.90 -10.59
CA SER A 191 -21.86 47.11 -10.57
C SER A 191 -21.17 46.56 -9.30
N PRO A 192 -21.69 46.79 -8.07
CA PRO A 192 -21.13 46.21 -6.84
C PRO A 192 -21.21 44.68 -6.81
N GLU A 193 -22.32 44.10 -7.28
CA GLU A 193 -22.54 42.65 -7.33
C GLU A 193 -21.61 41.96 -8.34
N LEU A 194 -21.38 42.59 -9.49
CA LEU A 194 -20.42 42.13 -10.48
C LEU A 194 -18.98 42.24 -9.97
N ALA A 195 -18.64 43.31 -9.25
CA ALA A 195 -17.34 43.46 -8.60
C ALA A 195 -17.12 42.38 -7.52
N GLN A 196 -18.15 42.05 -6.72
CA GLN A 196 -18.08 40.97 -5.74
C GLN A 196 -17.94 39.60 -6.41
N LEU A 197 -18.64 39.36 -7.52
CA LEU A 197 -18.52 38.12 -8.27
C LEU A 197 -17.11 37.96 -8.87
N ARG A 198 -16.56 39.03 -9.46
CA ARG A 198 -15.18 39.06 -9.95
C ARG A 198 -14.20 38.76 -8.82
N GLY A 199 -14.35 39.39 -7.66
CA GLY A 199 -13.50 39.10 -6.49
C GLY A 199 -13.61 37.64 -5.99
N ARG A 200 -14.78 37.01 -6.11
CA ARG A 200 -14.95 35.58 -5.80
C ARG A 200 -14.28 34.68 -6.83
N VAL A 201 -14.35 35.03 -8.12
CA VAL A 201 -13.65 34.32 -9.21
C VAL A 201 -12.15 34.44 -9.02
N ASP A 202 -11.63 35.65 -8.82
CA ASP A 202 -10.20 35.91 -8.57
C ASP A 202 -9.70 35.14 -7.33
N SER A 203 -10.52 35.08 -6.27
CA SER A 203 -10.21 34.29 -5.06
C SER A 203 -10.20 32.78 -5.32
N LEU A 204 -11.13 32.27 -6.13
CA LEU A 204 -11.17 30.86 -6.51
C LEU A 204 -10.01 30.49 -7.46
N GLU A 205 -9.66 31.36 -8.41
CA GLU A 205 -8.48 31.21 -9.25
C GLU A 205 -7.21 31.23 -8.41
N THR A 206 -7.09 32.16 -7.46
CA THR A 206 -5.96 32.20 -6.52
C THR A 206 -5.88 30.95 -5.66
N ARG A 207 -7.02 30.45 -5.15
CA ARG A 207 -7.07 29.19 -4.40
C ARG A 207 -6.70 28.00 -5.27
N THR A 208 -7.13 27.98 -6.53
CA THR A 208 -6.82 26.92 -7.50
C THR A 208 -5.32 26.94 -7.83
N ALA A 209 -4.77 28.10 -8.17
CA ALA A 209 -3.34 28.30 -8.42
C ALA A 209 -2.51 27.94 -7.18
N LYS A 210 -2.95 28.30 -5.97
CA LYS A 210 -2.28 27.89 -4.72
C LYS A 210 -2.34 26.38 -4.52
N LEU A 211 -3.48 25.73 -4.76
CA LEU A 211 -3.62 24.28 -4.66
C LEU A 211 -2.77 23.55 -5.70
N GLU A 212 -2.69 24.07 -6.92
CA GLU A 212 -1.81 23.56 -7.98
C GLU A 212 -0.33 23.72 -7.61
N ALA A 213 0.06 24.89 -7.09
CA ALA A 213 1.42 25.17 -6.64
C ALA A 213 1.83 24.38 -5.39
N THR A 214 0.88 23.97 -4.54
CA THR A 214 1.15 23.23 -3.28
C THR A 214 1.00 21.71 -3.45
N LYS A 215 0.57 21.21 -4.61
CA LYS A 215 0.56 19.76 -4.88
C LYS A 215 1.97 19.30 -5.21
N PHE A 216 2.63 18.66 -4.25
CA PHE A 216 3.67 17.68 -4.57
C PHE A 216 3.09 16.72 -5.62
N THR A 217 3.88 16.50 -6.68
CA THR A 217 3.46 16.03 -8.01
C THR A 217 2.18 15.19 -8.04
N THR A 218 1.21 15.53 -8.91
CA THR A 218 -0.06 14.79 -9.06
C THR A 218 0.13 13.31 -9.41
N THR A 219 1.34 12.96 -9.87
CA THR A 219 1.73 11.63 -10.33
C THR A 219 2.48 10.82 -9.28
N THR A 220 3.06 11.42 -8.24
CA THR A 220 3.90 10.72 -7.25
C THR A 220 3.31 10.76 -5.85
N LYS A 221 3.14 9.59 -5.24
CA LYS A 221 2.72 9.42 -3.84
C LYS A 221 3.87 8.89 -3.00
N LEU A 222 4.13 9.54 -1.86
CA LEU A 222 5.00 9.00 -0.82
C LEU A 222 4.18 8.08 0.09
N ILE A 223 4.78 6.94 0.47
CA ILE A 223 4.29 6.06 1.53
C ILE A 223 5.43 5.91 2.54
N GLY A 224 5.23 6.39 3.75
CA GLY A 224 6.17 6.25 4.86
C GLY A 224 5.77 5.14 5.82
N ARG A 225 6.76 4.39 6.29
CA ARG A 225 6.63 3.40 7.37
C ARG A 225 7.79 3.53 8.34
N VAL A 226 7.48 3.66 9.62
CA VAL A 226 8.46 3.56 10.72
C VAL A 226 8.06 2.39 11.61
N GLN A 227 9.02 1.54 11.97
CA GLN A 227 8.81 0.43 12.88
C GLN A 227 9.70 0.61 14.10
N ILE A 228 9.12 0.37 15.28
CA ILE A 228 9.84 0.28 16.55
C ILE A 228 9.57 -1.09 17.12
N VAL A 229 10.63 -1.81 17.49
CA VAL A 229 10.56 -3.16 18.01
C VAL A 229 11.19 -3.19 19.40
N ALA A 230 10.41 -3.61 20.39
CA ALA A 230 10.92 -4.11 21.64
C ALA A 230 10.94 -5.64 21.60
N SER A 231 12.07 -6.27 21.90
CA SER A 231 12.19 -7.73 21.83
C SER A 231 13.17 -8.29 22.86
N GLU A 232 12.93 -9.55 23.25
CA GLU A 232 13.73 -10.28 24.22
C GLU A 232 13.74 -11.78 23.87
N LEU A 233 14.88 -12.44 24.05
CA LEU A 233 15.00 -13.89 24.08
C LEU A 233 14.80 -14.38 25.52
N LEU A 234 13.61 -14.89 25.83
CA LEU A 234 13.22 -15.28 27.19
C LEU A 234 13.94 -16.56 27.66
N ALA A 235 14.19 -17.49 26.73
CA ALA A 235 14.92 -18.72 26.98
C ALA A 235 15.51 -19.25 25.68
N GLY A 236 16.71 -19.82 25.71
CA GLY A 236 17.33 -20.44 24.54
C GLY A 236 18.85 -20.45 24.62
N ASN A 237 19.47 -21.34 23.84
CA ASN A 237 20.92 -21.43 23.72
C ASN A 237 21.38 -21.03 22.31
N ASN A 238 22.60 -20.54 22.21
CA ASN A 238 23.29 -20.51 20.93
C ASN A 238 23.67 -21.95 20.55
N VAL A 239 23.19 -22.42 19.40
CA VAL A 239 23.34 -23.82 18.96
C VAL A 239 24.77 -24.19 18.58
N VAL A 240 25.62 -23.19 18.29
CA VAL A 240 27.04 -23.39 17.95
C VAL A 240 27.87 -23.51 19.21
N THR A 241 27.76 -22.55 20.13
CA THR A 241 28.54 -22.55 21.38
C THR A 241 27.96 -23.48 22.44
N LYS A 242 26.71 -23.92 22.26
CA LYS A 242 25.91 -24.73 23.20
C LYS A 242 25.74 -24.07 24.58
N ARG A 243 25.89 -22.74 24.67
CA ARG A 243 25.73 -21.94 25.89
C ARG A 243 24.43 -21.13 25.86
N PRO A 244 23.87 -20.73 27.03
CA PRO A 244 22.75 -19.81 27.08
C PRO A 244 23.01 -18.56 26.25
N ALA A 245 22.06 -18.19 25.40
CA ALA A 245 22.13 -16.97 24.61
C ALA A 245 21.79 -15.75 25.49
N PRO A 246 22.31 -14.55 25.19
CA PRO A 246 21.94 -13.33 25.90
C PRO A 246 20.43 -13.06 25.86
N ASN A 247 19.83 -12.76 27.01
CA ASN A 247 18.40 -12.51 27.19
C ASN A 247 18.08 -11.05 27.52
N ASN A 248 18.81 -10.11 26.92
CA ASN A 248 18.60 -8.69 27.17
C ASN A 248 17.39 -8.16 26.39
N VAL A 249 16.57 -7.33 27.05
CA VAL A 249 15.55 -6.53 26.36
C VAL A 249 16.25 -5.53 25.43
N THR A 250 15.79 -5.47 24.19
CA THR A 250 16.30 -4.53 23.18
C THR A 250 15.19 -3.63 22.67
N LEU A 251 15.55 -2.39 22.29
CA LEU A 251 14.67 -1.46 21.59
C LEU A 251 15.36 -1.02 20.29
N GLN A 252 14.71 -1.27 19.16
CA GLN A 252 15.31 -1.19 17.83
C GLN A 252 14.30 -0.57 16.85
N GLY A 253 14.74 -0.13 15.68
CA GLY A 253 13.84 0.49 14.72
C GLY A 253 14.30 0.45 13.27
N SER A 254 13.34 0.68 12.38
CA SER A 254 13.57 0.79 10.95
C SER A 254 12.63 1.80 10.30
N THR A 255 13.05 2.35 9.17
CA THR A 255 12.27 3.27 8.36
C THR A 255 12.27 2.79 6.91
N SER A 256 11.13 2.90 6.24
CA SER A 256 10.97 2.66 4.81
C SER A 256 10.14 3.79 4.20
N LEU A 257 10.66 4.39 3.14
CA LEU A 257 10.04 5.44 2.36
C LEU A 257 9.90 4.94 0.93
N ARG A 258 8.67 4.93 0.41
CA ARG A 258 8.39 4.51 -0.97
C ARG A 258 7.76 5.63 -1.77
N LEU A 259 8.41 5.99 -2.87
CA LEU A 259 7.87 6.92 -3.87
C LEU A 259 7.22 6.10 -4.98
N ASN A 260 5.92 6.28 -5.19
CA ASN A 260 5.17 5.64 -6.27
C ASN A 260 4.72 6.68 -7.29
N THR A 261 5.35 6.69 -8.45
CA THR A 261 5.03 7.58 -9.58
C THR A 261 4.21 6.84 -10.64
N SER A 262 3.18 7.45 -11.21
CA SER A 262 2.46 6.94 -12.38
C SER A 262 2.50 7.95 -13.52
N PHE A 263 2.78 7.49 -14.74
CA PHE A 263 2.88 8.34 -15.93
C PHE A 263 1.61 8.32 -16.77
N ASN A 264 0.78 7.28 -16.67
CA ASN A 264 -0.45 7.14 -17.46
C ASN A 264 -1.67 6.64 -16.65
N GLY A 265 -1.56 6.53 -15.32
CA GLY A 265 -2.61 6.07 -14.42
C GLY A 265 -2.79 4.55 -14.37
N LYS A 266 -2.13 3.78 -15.25
CA LYS A 266 -2.18 2.30 -15.31
C LYS A 266 -0.82 1.67 -14.99
N ASP A 267 0.23 2.47 -14.91
CA ASP A 267 1.59 2.09 -14.58
C ASP A 267 2.00 2.58 -13.18
N SER A 268 3.12 2.07 -12.69
CA SER A 268 3.73 2.58 -11.46
C SER A 268 5.23 2.32 -11.44
N LEU A 269 6.02 3.39 -11.30
CA LEU A 269 7.41 3.34 -10.89
C LEU A 269 7.47 3.49 -9.37
N GLY A 270 7.91 2.43 -8.69
CA GLY A 270 8.17 2.42 -7.26
C GLY A 270 9.66 2.53 -6.98
N ILE A 271 10.05 3.45 -6.10
CA ILE A 271 11.41 3.60 -5.57
C ILE A 271 11.32 3.49 -4.05
N THR A 272 12.04 2.52 -3.46
CA THR A 272 12.02 2.26 -2.03
C THR A 272 13.38 2.57 -1.41
N ILE A 273 13.38 3.46 -0.41
CA ILE A 273 14.54 3.78 0.41
C ILE A 273 14.25 3.27 1.82
N GLY A 274 15.22 2.62 2.45
CA GLY A 274 15.02 2.13 3.81
C GLY A 274 16.31 1.92 4.56
N GLY A 275 16.20 1.78 5.87
CA GLY A 275 17.32 1.56 6.77
C GLY A 275 16.84 1.30 8.19
N GLY A 276 17.71 0.77 9.03
CA GLY A 276 17.38 0.48 10.42
C GLY A 276 18.44 -0.36 11.11
N ASN A 277 18.15 -0.76 12.34
CA ASN A 277 19.04 -1.54 13.19
C ASN A 277 18.33 -2.72 13.87
N ILE A 278 17.17 -3.15 13.38
CA ILE A 278 16.43 -4.31 13.92
C ILE A 278 17.25 -5.59 13.69
N GLU A 279 17.84 -6.11 14.75
CA GLU A 279 18.53 -7.39 14.77
C GLU A 279 17.53 -8.54 14.67
N SER A 280 17.87 -9.51 13.82
CA SER A 280 17.10 -10.75 13.73
C SER A 280 17.44 -11.69 14.88
N LEU A 281 16.44 -12.43 15.34
CA LEU A 281 16.58 -13.50 16.34
C LEU A 281 17.32 -14.72 15.75
N GLY A 282 16.93 -15.16 14.55
CA GLY A 282 17.66 -16.15 13.75
C GLY A 282 18.62 -15.52 12.73
N GLN A 283 19.88 -15.93 12.71
CA GLN A 283 20.94 -15.40 11.83
C GLN A 283 21.94 -16.49 11.38
N THR A 284 23.06 -16.07 10.76
CA THR A 284 24.09 -16.95 10.20
C THR A 284 24.66 -17.93 11.24
N LYS A 285 25.21 -19.05 10.76
CA LYS A 285 25.90 -20.06 11.56
C LYS A 285 27.24 -19.54 12.11
N VAL A 286 27.19 -18.59 13.05
CA VAL A 286 28.37 -17.99 13.69
C VAL A 286 28.15 -17.83 15.19
N GLU A 287 29.23 -17.97 15.97
CA GLU A 287 29.20 -17.87 17.43
C GLU A 287 28.73 -16.50 17.94
N SER A 288 28.96 -15.44 17.16
CA SER A 288 28.56 -14.07 17.50
C SER A 288 27.07 -13.77 17.28
N SER A 289 26.34 -14.67 16.62
CA SER A 289 24.89 -14.52 16.44
C SER A 289 24.12 -14.96 17.68
N LEU A 290 22.88 -14.50 17.84
CA LEU A 290 22.07 -14.79 19.03
C LEU A 290 21.83 -16.30 19.21
N LEU A 291 21.29 -16.97 18.19
CA LEU A 291 20.97 -18.40 18.25
C LEU A 291 21.97 -19.29 17.52
N GLY A 292 22.81 -18.77 16.62
CA GLY A 292 23.69 -19.62 15.79
C GLY A 292 22.96 -20.40 14.70
N THR A 293 21.69 -20.10 14.43
CA THR A 293 20.86 -20.73 13.38
C THR A 293 19.91 -19.72 12.75
N TYR A 294 19.44 -19.99 11.52
CA TYR A 294 18.46 -19.16 10.82
C TYR A 294 17.02 -19.37 11.34
N GLU A 295 16.79 -20.34 12.21
CA GLU A 295 15.49 -20.54 12.83
C GLU A 295 15.04 -19.32 13.65
N GLY A 296 13.76 -18.94 13.51
CA GLY A 296 13.21 -17.76 14.17
C GLY A 296 13.61 -16.43 13.53
N ARG A 297 14.20 -16.44 12.33
CA ARG A 297 14.55 -15.20 11.62
C ARG A 297 13.32 -14.31 11.44
N THR A 298 13.43 -13.06 11.86
CA THR A 298 12.32 -12.11 11.84
C THR A 298 12.15 -11.43 10.49
N ALA A 299 10.92 -11.00 10.20
CA ALA A 299 10.55 -10.37 8.94
C ALA A 299 11.11 -8.94 8.77
N ASP A 300 11.30 -8.23 9.87
CA ASP A 300 11.63 -6.79 9.90
C ASP A 300 13.12 -6.50 10.07
N ASN A 301 13.98 -7.53 10.03
CA ASN A 301 15.37 -7.37 10.35
C ASN A 301 16.14 -6.48 9.35
N SER A 302 17.12 -5.73 9.84
CA SER A 302 18.06 -4.99 8.99
C SER A 302 18.91 -5.93 8.16
N SER A 303 19.34 -5.44 6.99
CA SER A 303 20.32 -6.15 6.17
C SER A 303 21.63 -6.30 6.94
N ILE A 304 22.24 -7.49 6.86
CA ILE A 304 23.55 -7.76 7.45
C ILE A 304 24.70 -7.20 6.61
N THR A 305 24.41 -6.81 5.37
CA THR A 305 25.41 -6.35 4.39
C THR A 305 25.79 -4.89 4.60
N PHE A 306 24.90 -4.09 5.19
CA PHE A 306 25.11 -2.66 5.38
C PHE A 306 25.25 -2.33 6.87
N ALA A 307 25.99 -1.27 7.17
CA ALA A 307 26.08 -0.76 8.53
C ALA A 307 24.69 -0.38 9.06
N ARG A 308 24.46 -0.63 10.35
CA ARG A 308 23.20 -0.28 11.03
C ARG A 308 22.87 1.20 10.84
N ASN A 309 21.58 1.50 10.73
CA ASN A 309 21.05 2.86 10.52
C ASN A 309 21.52 3.55 9.23
N THR A 310 22.10 2.82 8.27
CA THR A 310 22.39 3.35 6.94
C THR A 310 21.12 3.35 6.09
N LEU A 311 20.78 4.48 5.49
CA LEU A 311 19.72 4.56 4.49
C LEU A 311 20.25 4.09 3.13
N ILE A 312 19.57 3.11 2.53
CA ILE A 312 19.95 2.52 1.25
C ILE A 312 18.77 2.56 0.27
N LEU A 313 19.09 2.61 -1.02
CA LEU A 313 18.15 2.24 -2.06
C LEU A 313 17.90 0.73 -1.96
N SER A 314 16.68 0.35 -1.62
CA SER A 314 16.29 -1.03 -1.32
C SER A 314 15.41 -1.66 -2.39
N GLY A 315 14.86 -0.86 -3.31
CA GLY A 315 14.19 -1.38 -4.50
C GLY A 315 13.81 -0.30 -5.51
N VAL A 316 13.76 -0.73 -6.76
CA VAL A 316 13.32 0.06 -7.92
C VAL A 316 12.53 -0.88 -8.82
N ARG A 317 11.24 -0.59 -9.03
CA ARG A 317 10.35 -1.42 -9.84
C ARG A 317 9.47 -0.58 -10.72
N TYR A 318 9.42 -0.92 -12.00
CA TYR A 318 8.41 -0.41 -12.91
C TYR A 318 7.39 -1.50 -13.23
N ARG A 319 6.11 -1.21 -12.96
CA ARG A 319 4.96 -2.08 -13.23
C ARG A 319 4.08 -1.43 -14.28
N PHE A 320 3.68 -2.19 -15.30
CA PHE A 320 2.75 -1.73 -16.33
C PHE A 320 1.87 -2.88 -16.86
N LEU A 321 0.82 -2.51 -17.60
CA LEU A 321 -0.14 -3.43 -18.19
C LEU A 321 -0.08 -3.35 -19.72
N PRO A 322 0.74 -4.16 -20.42
CA PRO A 322 0.81 -4.10 -21.88
C PRO A 322 -0.49 -4.57 -22.55
N PHE A 323 -1.22 -5.49 -21.91
CA PHE A 323 -2.50 -6.01 -22.38
C PHE A 323 -3.50 -6.10 -21.22
N PRO A 324 -4.82 -6.20 -21.50
CA PRO A 324 -5.79 -6.53 -20.48
C PRO A 324 -5.43 -7.84 -19.77
N ASN A 325 -5.41 -7.83 -18.43
CA ASN A 325 -5.06 -8.98 -17.58
C ASN A 325 -3.59 -9.46 -17.64
N THR A 326 -2.70 -8.74 -18.33
CA THR A 326 -1.26 -9.01 -18.31
C THR A 326 -0.56 -7.91 -17.54
N GLN A 327 0.10 -8.24 -16.44
CA GLN A 327 0.95 -7.33 -15.70
C GLN A 327 2.41 -7.71 -15.89
N VAL A 328 3.23 -6.73 -16.24
CA VAL A 328 4.68 -6.88 -16.34
C VAL A 328 5.33 -6.02 -15.26
N ASN A 329 6.32 -6.57 -14.58
CA ASN A 329 7.18 -5.89 -13.63
C ASN A 329 8.62 -6.02 -14.14
N ILE A 330 9.34 -4.92 -14.23
CA ILE A 330 10.78 -4.89 -14.50
C ILE A 330 11.43 -4.15 -13.34
N TYR A 331 12.53 -4.69 -12.84
CA TYR A 331 13.24 -4.10 -11.70
C TYR A 331 14.74 -4.28 -11.90
N PRO A 332 15.57 -3.22 -11.81
CA PRO A 332 17.02 -3.36 -11.68
C PRO A 332 17.43 -3.77 -10.26
N LEU A 333 16.56 -3.55 -9.28
CA LEU A 333 16.70 -3.98 -7.90
C LEU A 333 15.32 -4.34 -7.36
N SER A 334 15.03 -5.62 -7.18
CA SER A 334 13.81 -6.04 -6.49
C SER A 334 13.81 -5.55 -5.03
N ASP A 335 12.62 -5.27 -4.49
CA ASP A 335 12.39 -4.92 -3.08
C ASP A 335 12.61 -6.13 -2.13
N GLY A 336 13.62 -6.96 -2.41
CA GLY A 336 13.92 -8.23 -1.74
C GLY A 336 13.67 -9.47 -2.62
N ALA A 337 14.24 -10.61 -2.21
CA ALA A 337 13.84 -11.96 -2.63
C ALA A 337 12.31 -12.14 -2.70
N SER A 338 11.65 -11.43 -1.79
CA SER A 338 10.24 -11.54 -1.47
C SER A 338 9.29 -10.84 -2.43
N GLU A 339 9.78 -10.01 -3.35
CA GLU A 339 8.90 -9.20 -4.17
C GLU A 339 9.31 -9.17 -5.64
N ILE A 340 9.66 -10.34 -6.18
CA ILE A 340 9.93 -10.55 -7.62
C ILE A 340 8.74 -10.20 -8.54
N GLY A 341 7.63 -9.63 -8.05
CA GLY A 341 6.56 -9.04 -8.85
C GLY A 341 5.41 -9.99 -9.19
N LEU A 342 5.39 -11.17 -8.57
CA LEU A 342 4.30 -12.14 -8.64
C LEU A 342 3.31 -11.99 -7.48
N SER A 343 2.20 -12.73 -7.50
CA SER A 343 1.10 -12.66 -6.52
C SER A 343 1.48 -13.07 -5.09
N GLY A 344 2.73 -13.45 -4.82
CA GLY A 344 3.19 -13.86 -3.49
C GLY A 344 2.51 -15.14 -2.99
N PRO A 345 2.63 -15.46 -1.68
CA PRO A 345 1.83 -16.50 -1.06
C PRO A 345 0.33 -16.18 -1.12
N VAL A 346 -0.51 -17.21 -1.16
CA VAL A 346 -1.97 -17.05 -1.27
C VAL A 346 -2.65 -16.48 -0.02
N ASN A 347 -1.94 -16.50 1.12
CA ASN A 347 -2.43 -16.05 2.42
C ASN A 347 -2.25 -14.53 2.61
N PRO A 348 -3.34 -13.74 2.68
CA PRO A 348 -3.24 -12.30 2.86
C PRO A 348 -3.00 -11.86 4.32
N TYR A 349 -3.22 -12.71 5.31
CA TYR A 349 -3.23 -12.28 6.72
C TYR A 349 -1.85 -12.30 7.37
N PHE A 350 -0.97 -13.22 7.00
CA PHE A 350 0.39 -13.26 7.56
C PHE A 350 1.38 -12.48 6.71
N GLU A 351 1.12 -12.33 5.41
CA GLU A 351 2.06 -11.71 4.46
C GLU A 351 2.27 -10.20 4.72
N SER A 352 3.35 -9.65 4.17
CA SER A 352 3.65 -8.22 4.20
C SER A 352 3.07 -7.48 3.00
N SER A 353 2.78 -6.19 3.18
CA SER A 353 2.59 -5.27 2.04
C SER A 353 3.42 -4.00 2.21
N SER A 354 3.61 -3.25 1.13
CA SER A 354 4.28 -1.95 1.19
C SER A 354 3.53 -0.95 2.07
N VAL A 355 2.21 -1.12 2.21
CA VAL A 355 1.34 -0.27 3.05
C VAL A 355 1.34 -0.76 4.49
N THR A 356 1.30 -2.08 4.69
CA THR A 356 1.09 -2.66 6.02
C THR A 356 2.38 -3.05 6.76
N GLY A 357 3.49 -3.24 6.05
CA GLY A 357 4.60 -4.02 6.61
C GLY A 357 4.19 -5.47 6.82
N ALA A 358 5.06 -6.24 7.48
CA ALA A 358 4.80 -7.63 7.79
C ALA A 358 3.72 -7.77 8.87
N ASN A 359 2.72 -8.62 8.64
CA ASN A 359 1.75 -8.97 9.68
C ASN A 359 2.33 -10.05 10.59
N GLY A 360 2.78 -11.18 10.02
CA GLY A 360 3.58 -12.18 10.74
C GLY A 360 4.89 -11.60 11.26
N ILE A 361 5.40 -12.15 12.37
CA ILE A 361 6.63 -11.70 13.01
C ILE A 361 7.85 -12.34 12.36
N SER A 362 7.84 -13.66 12.20
CA SER A 362 8.93 -14.39 11.55
C SER A 362 8.81 -14.35 10.02
N ARG A 363 9.94 -14.61 9.34
CA ARG A 363 9.92 -14.88 7.90
C ARG A 363 9.18 -16.16 7.57
N PHE A 364 9.28 -17.16 8.43
CA PHE A 364 8.65 -18.46 8.25
C PHE A 364 7.13 -18.36 8.27
N SER A 365 6.54 -17.62 9.21
CA SER A 365 5.08 -17.50 9.31
C SER A 365 4.43 -16.84 8.09
N ARG A 366 5.22 -16.08 7.32
CA ARG A 366 4.77 -15.42 6.10
C ARG A 366 4.81 -16.34 4.89
N ARG A 367 5.86 -17.17 4.76
CA ARG A 367 6.23 -17.81 3.49
C ARG A 367 6.89 -19.16 3.66
N SER A 368 6.52 -20.06 2.75
CA SER A 368 7.19 -21.34 2.62
C SER A 368 8.56 -21.24 1.95
N LEU A 369 9.35 -22.29 2.12
CA LEU A 369 10.66 -22.54 1.50
C LEU A 369 10.75 -22.06 0.05
N VAL A 370 9.75 -22.38 -0.78
CA VAL A 370 9.77 -22.15 -2.24
C VAL A 370 9.99 -20.67 -2.61
N TYR A 371 9.63 -19.72 -1.75
CA TYR A 371 9.79 -18.28 -2.02
C TYR A 371 11.06 -17.67 -1.44
N ASN A 372 11.80 -18.41 -0.61
CA ASN A 372 12.85 -17.84 0.23
C ASN A 372 14.27 -18.01 -0.35
N TYR A 373 14.44 -18.67 -1.50
CA TYR A 373 15.74 -18.86 -2.16
C TYR A 373 16.16 -17.69 -3.05
N GLY A 374 15.30 -16.68 -3.18
CA GLY A 374 15.62 -15.46 -3.92
C GLY A 374 16.55 -14.53 -3.13
N ASP A 375 17.01 -13.49 -3.81
CA ASP A 375 17.67 -12.34 -3.18
C ASP A 375 17.36 -11.08 -4.01
N SER A 376 17.72 -9.90 -3.50
CA SER A 376 17.56 -8.64 -4.25
C SER A 376 18.47 -8.61 -5.47
N GLY A 377 17.93 -8.22 -6.62
CA GLY A 377 18.70 -7.95 -7.84
C GLY A 377 17.81 -7.65 -9.03
N PRO A 378 18.40 -7.47 -10.23
CA PRO A 378 17.65 -7.22 -11.45
C PRO A 378 16.80 -8.42 -11.87
N GLY A 379 15.70 -8.15 -12.55
CA GLY A 379 14.80 -9.19 -13.05
C GLY A 379 13.54 -8.68 -13.72
N ILE A 380 12.71 -9.64 -14.10
CA ILE A 380 11.42 -9.44 -14.73
C ILE A 380 10.39 -10.42 -14.16
N ALA A 381 9.14 -10.00 -14.07
CA ALA A 381 8.03 -10.90 -13.83
C ALA A 381 6.79 -10.54 -14.64
N ILE A 382 6.09 -11.58 -15.06
CA ILE A 382 4.87 -11.48 -15.86
C ILE A 382 3.77 -12.25 -15.13
N LEU A 383 2.65 -11.58 -14.91
CA LEU A 383 1.42 -12.15 -14.36
C LEU A 383 0.34 -12.09 -15.41
N GLN A 384 -0.22 -13.24 -15.75
CA GLN A 384 -1.32 -13.39 -16.70
C GLN A 384 -2.56 -13.90 -15.98
N GLY A 385 -3.65 -13.13 -16.03
CA GLY A 385 -4.97 -13.62 -15.68
C GLY A 385 -5.52 -14.52 -16.79
N LEU A 386 -5.95 -15.74 -16.42
CA LEU A 386 -6.58 -16.71 -17.31
C LEU A 386 -8.06 -16.85 -16.90
N GLY A 387 -8.88 -15.94 -17.40
CA GLY A 387 -10.27 -15.79 -16.96
C GLY A 387 -10.38 -15.21 -15.54
N LYS A 388 -11.42 -15.59 -14.80
CA LYS A 388 -11.71 -15.04 -13.45
C LYS A 388 -11.11 -15.84 -12.29
N GLN A 389 -10.73 -17.10 -12.54
CA GLN A 389 -10.39 -18.08 -11.51
C GLN A 389 -8.92 -18.50 -11.55
N LEU A 390 -8.21 -18.34 -12.68
CA LEU A 390 -6.83 -18.75 -12.80
C LEU A 390 -5.91 -17.56 -13.03
N GLN A 391 -4.72 -17.63 -12.42
CA GLN A 391 -3.64 -16.69 -12.63
C GLN A 391 -2.35 -17.47 -12.80
N PHE A 392 -1.62 -17.21 -13.88
CA PHE A 392 -0.32 -17.78 -14.14
C PHE A 392 0.75 -16.71 -14.03
N GLY A 393 1.84 -17.01 -13.33
CA GLY A 393 2.94 -16.10 -13.08
C GLY A 393 4.28 -16.73 -13.42
N ILE A 394 5.15 -15.97 -14.09
CA ILE A 394 6.55 -16.33 -14.29
C ILE A 394 7.46 -15.20 -13.86
N ALA A 395 8.60 -15.52 -13.25
CA ALA A 395 9.60 -14.53 -12.86
C ALA A 395 11.01 -15.06 -13.07
N TYR A 396 11.91 -14.14 -13.38
CA TYR A 396 13.35 -14.37 -13.40
C TYR A 396 14.04 -13.25 -12.64
N SER A 397 14.90 -13.61 -11.69
CA SER A 397 15.71 -12.66 -10.93
C SER A 397 17.14 -13.14 -10.84
N ALA A 398 18.08 -12.22 -11.00
CA ALA A 398 19.51 -12.47 -10.92
C ALA A 398 20.11 -11.54 -9.85
N PRO A 399 20.27 -11.98 -8.58
CA PRO A 399 20.77 -11.15 -7.48
C PRO A 399 22.03 -10.34 -7.78
N ASN A 400 22.96 -10.93 -8.54
CA ASN A 400 24.22 -10.30 -8.92
C ASN A 400 24.22 -9.81 -10.37
N GLY A 401 23.04 -9.59 -10.97
CA GLY A 401 22.91 -9.32 -12.40
C GLY A 401 23.50 -7.99 -12.87
N GLY A 402 23.65 -7.02 -11.96
CA GLY A 402 24.31 -5.74 -12.24
C GLY A 402 25.84 -5.77 -12.11
N ASN A 403 26.44 -6.89 -11.69
CA ASN A 403 27.88 -7.03 -11.50
C ASN A 403 28.51 -7.74 -12.73
N PRO A 404 29.44 -7.12 -13.46
CA PRO A 404 30.04 -7.67 -14.67
C PRO A 404 31.20 -8.65 -14.42
N THR A 405 31.59 -8.89 -13.16
CA THR A 405 32.69 -9.81 -12.83
C THR A 405 32.31 -11.28 -13.08
N THR A 406 33.30 -12.16 -13.16
CA THR A 406 33.12 -13.60 -13.36
C THR A 406 32.13 -14.20 -12.35
N ASN A 407 31.30 -15.16 -12.79
CA ASN A 407 30.24 -15.80 -11.99
C ASN A 407 29.16 -14.84 -11.45
N ASN A 408 29.03 -13.66 -12.05
CA ASN A 408 27.94 -12.71 -11.84
C ASN A 408 27.25 -12.41 -13.18
N GLY A 409 26.41 -11.37 -13.24
CA GLY A 409 25.67 -11.01 -14.43
C GLY A 409 24.32 -11.74 -14.54
N LEU A 410 23.53 -11.36 -15.55
CA LEU A 410 22.14 -11.78 -15.66
C LEU A 410 21.95 -13.27 -15.87
N PHE A 411 22.86 -13.96 -16.58
CA PHE A 411 22.65 -15.35 -17.02
C PHE A 411 23.75 -16.32 -16.58
N THR A 412 24.90 -15.79 -16.16
CA THR A 412 26.07 -16.54 -15.71
C THR A 412 26.23 -16.54 -14.20
N GLY A 413 25.52 -15.65 -13.50
CA GLY A 413 25.55 -15.52 -12.05
C GLY A 413 24.46 -16.31 -11.34
N ARG A 414 24.24 -15.96 -10.06
CA ARG A 414 23.11 -16.49 -9.30
C ARG A 414 21.81 -16.12 -9.99
N TYR A 415 20.88 -17.06 -10.08
CA TYR A 415 19.53 -16.77 -10.56
C TYR A 415 18.46 -17.58 -9.82
N LEU A 416 17.24 -17.06 -9.92
CA LEU A 416 16.00 -17.72 -9.56
C LEU A 416 15.00 -17.56 -10.71
N ALA A 417 14.48 -18.68 -11.20
CA ALA A 417 13.41 -18.75 -12.18
C ALA A 417 12.18 -19.40 -11.53
N LEU A 418 11.07 -18.68 -11.48
CA LEU A 418 9.84 -19.10 -10.80
C LEU A 418 8.70 -19.22 -11.79
N ALA A 419 7.90 -20.27 -11.66
CA ALA A 419 6.61 -20.42 -12.30
C ALA A 419 5.53 -20.76 -11.25
N GLN A 420 4.38 -20.10 -11.33
CA GLN A 420 3.31 -20.24 -10.36
C GLN A 420 1.95 -20.26 -11.04
N LEU A 421 1.09 -21.17 -10.60
CA LEU A 421 -0.32 -21.22 -10.97
C LEU A 421 -1.17 -21.05 -9.72
N ILE A 422 -2.08 -20.09 -9.73
CA ILE A 422 -3.03 -19.84 -8.66
C ILE A 422 -4.45 -20.05 -9.16
N TYR A 423 -5.23 -20.80 -8.41
CA TYR A 423 -6.67 -20.91 -8.54
C TYR A 423 -7.39 -20.13 -7.44
N TYR A 424 -8.46 -19.43 -7.81
CA TYR A 424 -9.40 -18.73 -6.94
C TYR A 424 -10.79 -19.34 -7.11
N SER A 425 -11.46 -19.66 -5.99
CA SER A 425 -12.86 -20.07 -6.03
C SER A 425 -13.78 -18.97 -6.56
N GLY A 426 -14.98 -19.31 -7.04
CA GLY A 426 -15.93 -18.35 -7.60
C GLY A 426 -16.30 -17.19 -6.65
N ASN A 427 -16.40 -17.48 -5.35
CA ASN A 427 -16.64 -16.51 -4.28
C ASN A 427 -15.34 -15.99 -3.62
N ARG A 428 -14.17 -16.38 -4.12
CA ARG A 428 -12.82 -15.92 -3.69
C ARG A 428 -12.45 -16.20 -2.23
N ASN A 429 -13.22 -17.03 -1.52
CA ASN A 429 -12.89 -17.44 -0.16
C ASN A 429 -11.84 -18.57 -0.12
N PHE A 430 -11.61 -19.27 -1.22
CA PHE A 430 -10.61 -20.33 -1.32
C PHE A 430 -9.60 -20.02 -2.41
N ARG A 431 -8.33 -20.29 -2.12
CA ARG A 431 -7.21 -20.13 -3.04
C ARG A 431 -6.26 -21.30 -2.90
N VAL A 432 -5.74 -21.80 -4.01
CA VAL A 432 -4.66 -22.78 -4.02
C VAL A 432 -3.60 -22.34 -5.01
N ALA A 433 -2.34 -22.47 -4.65
CA ALA A 433 -1.20 -22.18 -5.52
C ALA A 433 -0.25 -23.36 -5.58
N ALA A 434 0.16 -23.69 -6.80
CA ALA A 434 1.30 -24.55 -7.08
C ALA A 434 2.44 -23.69 -7.60
N THR A 435 3.61 -23.82 -6.99
CA THR A 435 4.80 -23.03 -7.32
C THR A 435 5.98 -23.95 -7.60
N TYR A 436 6.69 -23.68 -8.69
CA TYR A 436 7.97 -24.30 -9.01
C TYR A 436 9.05 -23.22 -9.09
N VAL A 437 10.20 -23.50 -8.51
CA VAL A 437 11.36 -22.62 -8.58
C VAL A 437 12.59 -23.42 -8.97
N ASN A 438 13.29 -22.95 -9.99
CA ASN A 438 14.63 -23.39 -10.33
C ASN A 438 15.63 -22.30 -9.92
N THR A 439 16.69 -22.69 -9.23
CA THR A 439 17.73 -21.77 -8.78
C THR A 439 19.11 -22.31 -9.14
N TYR A 440 20.04 -21.39 -9.34
CA TYR A 440 21.44 -21.68 -9.50
C TYR A 440 22.24 -20.69 -8.68
N SER A 441 23.27 -21.19 -7.99
CA SER A 441 24.24 -20.35 -7.31
C SER A 441 25.65 -20.86 -7.62
N PRO A 442 26.46 -20.05 -8.34
CA PRO A 442 27.87 -20.37 -8.54
C PRO A 442 28.60 -20.46 -7.20
N SER A 443 29.72 -21.18 -7.23
CA SER A 443 30.62 -21.26 -6.08
C SER A 443 31.07 -19.87 -5.61
N ARG A 444 31.03 -19.65 -4.30
CA ARG A 444 31.52 -18.43 -3.61
C ARG A 444 30.90 -17.11 -4.10
N THR A 445 29.72 -17.16 -4.72
CA THR A 445 28.97 -15.95 -5.07
C THR A 445 27.97 -15.63 -3.96
N LEU A 446 28.11 -14.49 -3.29
CA LEU A 446 27.15 -14.02 -2.30
C LEU A 446 26.14 -13.07 -2.96
N GLY A 447 24.87 -13.21 -2.62
CA GLY A 447 23.85 -12.23 -3.01
C GLY A 447 23.86 -10.99 -2.12
N PHE A 448 22.93 -10.10 -2.40
CA PHE A 448 22.73 -8.85 -1.67
C PHE A 448 22.51 -9.05 -0.16
N SER A 449 21.90 -10.16 0.24
CA SER A 449 21.66 -10.53 1.64
C SER A 449 22.84 -11.24 2.32
N GLY A 450 23.97 -11.43 1.63
CA GLY A 450 25.14 -12.14 2.15
C GLY A 450 25.01 -13.66 2.15
N THR A 451 23.98 -14.22 1.50
CA THR A 451 23.77 -15.67 1.37
C THR A 451 24.28 -16.19 0.03
N ASN A 452 24.88 -17.39 0.01
CA ASN A 452 25.28 -18.07 -1.23
C ASN A 452 24.12 -18.90 -1.81
N PHE A 453 23.45 -19.68 -0.96
CA PHE A 453 22.34 -20.55 -1.37
C PHE A 453 21.49 -20.89 -0.14
N GLY A 454 20.21 -21.23 -0.37
CA GLY A 454 19.28 -21.63 0.67
C GLY A 454 18.23 -20.57 1.01
N PRO A 455 17.26 -20.92 1.86
CA PRO A 455 16.09 -20.08 2.18
C PRO A 455 16.38 -18.92 3.15
N ALA A 456 17.57 -18.84 3.74
CA ALA A 456 17.90 -17.94 4.85
C ALA A 456 16.90 -18.01 6.03
N VAL A 457 16.28 -19.17 6.23
CA VAL A 457 15.30 -19.54 7.28
C VAL A 457 15.50 -21.03 7.57
N GLY A 458 15.17 -21.53 8.76
CA GLY A 458 15.34 -22.95 9.08
C GLY A 458 16.73 -23.35 9.54
N SER A 459 17.05 -24.64 9.42
CA SER A 459 18.28 -25.22 9.94
C SER A 459 19.54 -24.65 9.25
N ASN A 460 20.69 -24.79 9.88
CA ASN A 460 21.94 -24.39 9.27
C ASN A 460 22.30 -25.25 8.05
N LEU A 461 21.95 -26.55 8.05
CA LEU A 461 22.31 -27.45 6.96
C LEU A 461 21.57 -27.12 5.66
N VAL A 462 20.28 -26.78 5.70
CA VAL A 462 19.54 -26.39 4.49
C VAL A 462 20.07 -25.09 3.87
N ASN A 463 20.73 -24.25 4.67
CA ASN A 463 21.36 -23.00 4.28
C ASN A 463 22.87 -23.14 3.94
N SER A 464 23.39 -24.37 3.90
CA SER A 464 24.80 -24.64 3.67
C SER A 464 25.11 -25.12 2.24
N THR A 465 26.32 -24.81 1.79
CA THR A 465 26.87 -25.26 0.50
C THR A 465 28.20 -25.98 0.71
N VAL A 466 28.63 -26.76 -0.28
CA VAL A 466 30.00 -27.27 -0.34
C VAL A 466 30.93 -26.17 -0.83
N ASP A 467 32.01 -25.88 -0.12
CA ASP A 467 32.98 -24.86 -0.55
C ASP A 467 33.57 -25.21 -1.92
N GLY A 468 33.73 -24.19 -2.77
CA GLY A 468 34.25 -24.36 -4.12
C GLY A 468 33.25 -24.94 -5.13
N VAL A 469 32.03 -25.31 -4.71
CA VAL A 469 31.06 -26.03 -5.55
C VAL A 469 29.80 -25.21 -5.80
N ALA A 470 29.39 -25.13 -7.06
CA ALA A 470 28.14 -24.51 -7.44
C ALA A 470 26.94 -25.42 -7.09
N THR A 471 25.82 -24.80 -6.73
CA THR A 471 24.62 -25.51 -6.26
C THR A 471 23.42 -25.14 -7.12
N LEU A 472 22.68 -26.16 -7.56
CA LEU A 472 21.37 -26.03 -8.22
C LEU A 472 20.26 -26.39 -7.24
N GLY A 473 19.12 -25.74 -7.34
CA GLY A 473 17.94 -26.05 -6.54
C GLY A 473 16.70 -26.20 -7.41
N ASN A 474 15.94 -27.28 -7.22
CA ASN A 474 14.59 -27.44 -7.77
C ASN A 474 13.61 -27.52 -6.60
N LEU A 475 12.72 -26.53 -6.49
CA LEU A 475 11.82 -26.37 -5.36
C LEU A 475 10.38 -26.45 -5.85
N TYR A 476 9.55 -27.13 -5.08
CA TYR A 476 8.14 -27.39 -5.34
C TYR A 476 7.35 -26.98 -4.11
N GLY A 477 6.33 -26.15 -4.29
CA GLY A 477 5.50 -25.67 -3.19
C GLY A 477 4.02 -25.79 -3.53
N LEU A 478 3.23 -26.29 -2.58
CA LEU A 478 1.77 -26.26 -2.62
C LEU A 478 1.26 -25.45 -1.44
N GLN A 479 0.35 -24.52 -1.71
CA GLN A 479 -0.21 -23.62 -0.69
C GLN A 479 -1.71 -23.53 -0.85
N ALA A 480 -2.42 -23.48 0.27
CA ALA A 480 -3.86 -23.29 0.32
C ALA A 480 -4.22 -22.20 1.32
N PHE A 481 -5.25 -21.44 0.98
CA PHE A 481 -5.88 -20.46 1.86
C PHE A 481 -7.39 -20.64 1.78
N TYR A 482 -8.05 -20.66 2.93
CA TYR A 482 -9.49 -20.76 3.05
C TYR A 482 -10.03 -19.79 4.11
N GLN A 483 -10.81 -18.81 3.66
CA GLN A 483 -11.59 -17.95 4.53
C GLN A 483 -12.91 -18.66 4.88
N VAL A 484 -12.93 -19.28 6.06
CA VAL A 484 -14.06 -20.04 6.58
C VAL A 484 -15.28 -19.12 6.77
N ASN A 485 -15.05 -17.96 7.39
CA ASN A 485 -16.03 -16.89 7.56
C ASN A 485 -15.30 -15.53 7.72
N SER A 486 -16.02 -14.45 8.06
CA SER A 486 -15.42 -13.13 8.22
C SER A 486 -14.42 -13.03 9.39
N LYS A 487 -14.49 -13.92 10.39
CA LYS A 487 -13.68 -13.90 11.61
C LYS A 487 -12.66 -15.03 11.71
N LEU A 488 -12.64 -15.96 10.75
CA LEU A 488 -11.73 -17.10 10.75
C LEU A 488 -11.26 -17.43 9.34
N ALA A 489 -9.95 -17.53 9.18
CA ALA A 489 -9.31 -18.07 8.00
C ALA A 489 -8.19 -19.05 8.36
N ILE A 490 -7.93 -19.97 7.44
CA ILE A 490 -6.94 -21.02 7.57
C ILE A 490 -5.99 -20.92 6.39
N ASN A 491 -4.69 -21.07 6.63
CA ASN A 491 -3.70 -21.23 5.59
C ASN A 491 -2.83 -22.45 5.88
N ALA A 492 -2.34 -23.09 4.82
CA ALA A 492 -1.40 -24.18 4.95
C ALA A 492 -0.47 -24.24 3.76
N TRP A 493 0.72 -24.80 3.96
CA TRP A 493 1.63 -25.12 2.88
C TRP A 493 2.48 -26.34 3.18
N VAL A 494 3.02 -26.90 2.11
CA VAL A 494 4.13 -27.84 2.13
C VAL A 494 5.05 -27.49 0.97
N SER A 495 6.36 -27.54 1.19
CA SER A 495 7.33 -27.45 0.11
C SER A 495 8.40 -28.51 0.21
N TYR A 496 8.94 -28.88 -0.94
CA TYR A 496 10.01 -29.84 -1.10
C TYR A 496 11.08 -29.26 -2.02
N GLY A 497 12.34 -29.45 -1.71
CA GLY A 497 13.48 -28.95 -2.46
C GLY A 497 14.52 -30.02 -2.70
N VAL A 498 15.07 -30.06 -3.91
CA VAL A 498 16.23 -30.88 -4.26
C VAL A 498 17.41 -29.97 -4.54
N HIS A 499 18.45 -30.10 -3.72
CA HIS A 499 19.73 -29.41 -3.88
C HIS A 499 20.70 -30.32 -4.60
N ARG A 500 21.33 -29.83 -5.65
CA ARG A 500 22.39 -30.54 -6.37
C ARG A 500 23.70 -29.77 -6.23
N TYR A 501 24.61 -30.34 -5.46
CA TYR A 501 25.97 -29.87 -5.29
C TYR A 501 26.80 -30.44 -6.45
N LEU A 502 27.11 -29.62 -7.46
CA LEU A 502 27.65 -30.09 -8.74
C LEU A 502 28.92 -30.94 -8.58
N GLY A 503 28.89 -32.16 -9.13
CA GLY A 503 30.02 -33.10 -9.03
C GLY A 503 30.30 -33.62 -7.61
N ARG A 504 29.37 -33.42 -6.66
CA ARG A 504 29.46 -33.94 -5.30
C ARG A 504 28.27 -34.81 -4.95
N GLY A 505 27.04 -34.39 -5.23
CA GLY A 505 25.86 -35.20 -4.92
C GLY A 505 24.65 -34.32 -4.67
N ASP A 506 23.58 -34.96 -4.19
CA ASP A 506 22.29 -34.31 -3.95
C ASP A 506 21.95 -34.26 -2.45
N GLY A 507 21.11 -33.30 -2.08
CA GLY A 507 20.46 -33.20 -0.78
C GLY A 507 18.99 -32.81 -0.96
N GLU A 508 18.16 -33.14 0.02
CA GLU A 508 16.71 -32.90 -0.04
C GLU A 508 16.27 -32.07 1.16
N ALA A 509 15.37 -31.11 0.93
CA ALA A 509 14.88 -30.19 1.92
C ALA A 509 13.35 -30.16 1.94
N MET A 510 12.77 -29.86 3.10
CA MET A 510 11.32 -29.78 3.26
C MET A 510 10.92 -28.73 4.29
N ASP A 511 9.75 -28.13 4.09
CA ASP A 511 9.04 -27.33 5.10
C ASP A 511 7.52 -27.56 5.02
N TRP A 512 6.81 -27.24 6.10
CA TRP A 512 5.35 -27.20 6.10
C TRP A 512 4.86 -26.31 7.24
N ALA A 513 3.68 -25.72 7.09
CA ALA A 513 3.01 -25.06 8.20
C ALA A 513 1.50 -25.03 8.02
N VAL A 514 0.81 -24.80 9.15
CA VAL A 514 -0.61 -24.46 9.22
C VAL A 514 -0.75 -23.19 10.06
N GLY A 515 -1.49 -22.23 9.54
CA GLY A 515 -1.81 -20.98 10.20
C GLY A 515 -3.31 -20.77 10.34
N LEU A 516 -3.70 -20.16 11.46
CA LEU A 516 -5.04 -19.68 11.75
C LEU A 516 -4.97 -18.16 11.87
N ALA A 517 -5.84 -17.46 11.15
CA ALA A 517 -6.00 -16.02 11.24
C ALA A 517 -7.41 -15.68 11.74
N PHE A 518 -7.46 -14.68 12.62
CA PHE A 518 -8.68 -14.19 13.25
C PHE A 518 -8.83 -12.69 12.99
N PRO A 519 -9.40 -12.30 11.84
CA PRO A 519 -9.75 -10.90 11.57
C PRO A 519 -10.79 -10.41 12.57
N ASP A 520 -10.68 -9.15 12.97
CA ASP A 520 -11.54 -8.47 13.93
C ASP A 520 -11.63 -9.20 15.29
N LEU A 521 -10.53 -9.83 15.71
CA LEU A 521 -10.44 -10.49 17.01
C LEU A 521 -10.42 -9.44 18.12
N PHE A 522 -11.40 -9.52 19.03
CA PHE A 522 -11.65 -8.61 20.17
C PHE A 522 -11.99 -7.14 19.83
N SER A 523 -11.48 -6.59 18.73
CA SER A 523 -11.80 -5.23 18.25
C SER A 523 -11.84 -5.16 16.72
N GLU A 524 -12.64 -4.24 16.19
CA GLU A 524 -12.72 -4.00 14.74
C GLU A 524 -11.38 -3.58 14.15
N GLY A 525 -11.02 -4.16 13.01
CA GLY A 525 -9.78 -3.90 12.28
C GLY A 525 -8.53 -4.58 12.85
N ALA A 526 -8.60 -5.21 14.01
CA ALA A 526 -7.49 -5.97 14.60
C ALA A 526 -7.31 -7.34 13.93
N LEU A 527 -6.14 -7.94 14.11
CA LEU A 527 -5.81 -9.25 13.54
C LEU A 527 -5.07 -10.12 14.55
N GLY A 528 -5.66 -11.26 14.91
CA GLY A 528 -4.95 -12.33 15.62
C GLY A 528 -4.41 -13.37 14.65
N GLY A 529 -3.24 -13.95 14.95
CA GLY A 529 -2.67 -15.03 14.15
C GLY A 529 -1.98 -16.07 15.03
N VAL A 530 -2.12 -17.34 14.69
CA VAL A 530 -1.35 -18.46 15.26
C VAL A 530 -0.83 -19.33 14.12
N LEU A 531 0.44 -19.70 14.15
CA LEU A 531 1.07 -20.57 13.17
C LEU A 531 1.86 -21.68 13.86
N VAL A 532 1.75 -22.90 13.34
CA VAL A 532 2.58 -24.04 13.71
C VAL A 532 3.15 -24.66 12.45
N GLY A 533 4.45 -24.94 12.43
CA GLY A 533 5.07 -25.60 11.29
C GLY A 533 6.48 -26.07 11.57
N MET A 534 7.05 -26.77 10.59
CA MET A 534 8.46 -27.13 10.55
C MET A 534 9.16 -26.17 9.58
N GLU A 535 10.10 -25.38 10.10
CA GLU A 535 10.95 -24.55 9.25
C GLU A 535 11.75 -25.42 8.26
N PRO A 536 12.27 -24.85 7.16
CA PRO A 536 13.14 -25.57 6.24
C PRO A 536 14.23 -26.38 6.96
N LYS A 537 14.27 -27.69 6.72
CA LYS A 537 15.37 -28.56 7.14
C LYS A 537 15.85 -29.45 6.01
N LEU A 538 17.09 -29.89 6.09
CA LEU A 538 17.69 -30.87 5.20
C LEU A 538 17.30 -32.27 5.70
N ILE A 539 16.47 -32.99 4.94
CA ILE A 539 15.94 -34.31 5.32
C ILE A 539 16.80 -35.46 4.80
N SER A 540 17.61 -35.23 3.76
CA SER A 540 18.50 -36.23 3.17
C SER A 540 19.74 -35.57 2.59
N LEU A 541 20.87 -36.29 2.62
CA LEU A 541 22.14 -35.85 2.04
C LEU A 541 22.92 -37.04 1.49
N SER A 542 23.47 -36.89 0.28
CA SER A 542 24.32 -37.91 -0.34
C SER A 542 25.55 -38.21 0.53
N ARG A 543 25.91 -39.49 0.64
CA ARG A 543 26.96 -39.98 1.56
C ARG A 543 28.34 -39.34 1.40
N ASN A 544 28.63 -38.78 0.23
CA ASN A 544 29.90 -38.16 -0.13
C ASN A 544 29.87 -36.63 -0.06
N VAL A 545 28.76 -36.03 0.40
CA VAL A 545 28.63 -34.58 0.59
C VAL A 545 28.81 -34.26 2.08
N ASP A 546 29.63 -33.25 2.38
CA ASP A 546 29.76 -32.70 3.74
C ASP A 546 29.41 -31.21 3.71
N LEU A 547 28.47 -30.83 4.57
CA LEU A 547 28.00 -29.45 4.76
C LEU A 547 28.45 -28.87 6.12
N GLY A 548 29.48 -29.46 6.72
CA GLY A 548 30.07 -29.04 7.99
C GLY A 548 29.47 -29.73 9.23
N LYS A 549 28.80 -30.89 9.06
CA LYS A 549 28.44 -31.81 10.16
C LYS A 549 28.97 -33.23 9.92
N GLY A 550 29.77 -33.44 8.87
CA GLY A 550 30.30 -34.74 8.47
C GLY A 550 29.61 -35.27 7.21
N LEU A 551 30.27 -36.25 6.58
CA LEU A 551 29.83 -36.88 5.34
C LEU A 551 28.43 -37.51 5.46
N GLY A 552 27.54 -37.11 4.55
CA GLY A 552 26.17 -37.64 4.44
C GLY A 552 25.25 -37.31 5.61
N GLN A 553 25.63 -36.37 6.48
CA GLN A 553 24.82 -36.01 7.64
C GLN A 553 23.77 -34.96 7.26
N ALA A 554 22.49 -35.36 7.35
CA ALA A 554 21.34 -34.46 7.27
C ALA A 554 20.86 -34.04 8.68
N ASP A 555 19.85 -33.18 8.76
CA ASP A 555 19.30 -32.77 10.06
C ASP A 555 18.61 -33.94 10.76
N ARG A 556 19.15 -34.35 11.91
CA ARG A 556 18.77 -35.55 12.65
C ARG A 556 17.34 -35.48 13.19
N ASP A 557 16.98 -34.37 13.82
CA ASP A 557 15.73 -34.21 14.54
C ASP A 557 14.83 -33.18 13.84
N THR A 558 13.66 -32.90 14.41
CA THR A 558 12.70 -31.96 13.83
C THR A 558 12.47 -30.79 14.78
N SER A 559 12.66 -29.58 14.28
CA SER A 559 12.29 -28.34 14.95
C SER A 559 10.88 -27.91 14.58
N LEU A 560 10.07 -27.56 15.58
CA LEU A 560 8.74 -26.97 15.38
C LEU A 560 8.81 -25.48 15.73
N HIS A 561 8.26 -24.68 14.85
CA HIS A 561 8.04 -23.25 15.02
C HIS A 561 6.58 -23.02 15.37
N VAL A 562 6.33 -22.38 16.51
CA VAL A 562 5.03 -21.91 16.95
C VAL A 562 5.08 -20.41 17.11
N GLU A 563 4.26 -19.67 16.36
CA GLU A 563 4.17 -18.22 16.44
C GLU A 563 2.74 -17.82 16.77
N ALA A 564 2.57 -16.89 17.70
CA ALA A 564 1.28 -16.24 17.96
C ALA A 564 1.48 -14.74 18.02
N PHE A 565 0.58 -13.97 17.40
CA PHE A 565 0.60 -12.52 17.43
C PHE A 565 -0.80 -11.93 17.48
N TYR A 566 -0.89 -10.70 17.98
CA TYR A 566 -2.12 -9.90 17.97
C TYR A 566 -1.80 -8.48 17.53
N GLN A 567 -2.27 -8.08 16.35
CA GLN A 567 -2.13 -6.73 15.83
C GLN A 567 -3.34 -5.90 16.24
N TYR A 568 -3.11 -4.96 17.16
CA TYR A 568 -4.09 -3.98 17.62
C TYR A 568 -3.85 -2.64 16.89
N LYS A 569 -4.93 -1.95 16.51
CA LYS A 569 -4.87 -0.66 15.81
C LYS A 569 -5.18 0.50 16.75
N ILE A 570 -4.38 1.55 16.64
CA ILE A 570 -4.59 2.84 17.31
C ILE A 570 -4.88 3.86 16.21
N GLY A 571 -6.15 4.04 15.89
CA GLY A 571 -6.58 4.79 14.71
C GLY A 571 -6.13 4.13 13.39
N ASP A 572 -6.00 4.92 12.33
CA ASP A 572 -5.73 4.41 10.98
C ASP A 572 -4.23 4.25 10.67
N ASN A 573 -3.37 4.92 11.44
CA ASN A 573 -1.96 5.13 11.11
C ASN A 573 -0.98 4.42 12.04
N ILE A 574 -1.46 3.88 13.16
CA ILE A 574 -0.61 3.25 14.17
C ILE A 574 -1.15 1.86 14.48
N GLU A 575 -0.26 0.88 14.57
CA GLU A 575 -0.58 -0.46 15.04
C GLU A 575 0.50 -0.98 15.98
N VAL A 576 0.08 -1.79 16.95
CA VAL A 576 0.95 -2.43 17.92
C VAL A 576 0.72 -3.94 17.84
N THR A 577 1.78 -4.69 17.62
CA THR A 577 1.75 -6.15 17.42
C THR A 577 2.64 -6.83 18.47
N PRO A 578 2.12 -7.14 19.67
CA PRO A 578 2.72 -8.15 20.54
C PRO A 578 2.65 -9.54 19.90
N GLY A 579 3.64 -10.36 20.20
CA GLY A 579 3.64 -11.78 19.89
C GLY A 579 4.76 -12.56 20.55
N LEU A 580 4.64 -13.88 20.42
CA LEU A 580 5.56 -14.87 20.95
C LEU A 580 5.96 -15.83 19.83
N ILE A 581 7.23 -16.21 19.81
CA ILE A 581 7.75 -17.27 18.94
C ILE A 581 8.38 -18.33 19.83
N TRP A 582 8.00 -19.59 19.65
CA TRP A 582 8.56 -20.74 20.33
C TRP A 582 9.13 -21.72 19.29
N ILE A 583 10.38 -22.10 19.46
CA ILE A 583 11.12 -22.98 18.55
C ILE A 583 11.62 -24.16 19.36
N THR A 584 11.14 -25.36 19.03
CA THR A 584 11.56 -26.58 19.73
C THR A 584 12.80 -27.16 19.09
N ALA A 585 13.75 -27.69 19.87
CA ALA A 585 14.96 -28.32 19.34
C ALA A 585 15.66 -27.49 18.22
N PRO A 586 16.07 -26.23 18.48
CA PRO A 586 16.60 -25.34 17.46
C PRO A 586 17.74 -25.94 16.63
N ASP A 587 17.85 -25.55 15.36
CA ASP A 587 18.77 -26.17 14.37
C ASP A 587 18.43 -27.64 14.08
N SER A 588 17.17 -28.04 14.32
CA SER A 588 16.70 -29.41 14.11
C SER A 588 17.55 -30.45 14.86
N ASP A 589 17.92 -30.13 16.10
CA ASP A 589 18.76 -30.95 17.00
C ASP A 589 18.16 -30.95 18.42
N ALA A 590 17.61 -32.09 18.83
CA ALA A 590 16.92 -32.26 20.12
C ALA A 590 17.87 -32.18 21.33
N SER A 591 19.18 -32.09 21.12
CA SER A 591 20.13 -31.75 22.19
C SER A 591 20.12 -30.26 22.55
N ASN A 592 19.60 -29.40 21.68
CA ASN A 592 19.42 -27.98 21.96
C ASN A 592 18.13 -27.77 22.76
N PRO A 593 18.16 -26.99 23.86
CA PRO A 593 16.95 -26.60 24.54
C PRO A 593 16.11 -25.67 23.67
N ASP A 594 14.80 -25.73 23.86
CA ASP A 594 13.84 -24.87 23.16
C ASP A 594 14.16 -23.38 23.34
N SER A 595 13.82 -22.59 22.33
CA SER A 595 13.96 -21.14 22.35
C SER A 595 12.61 -20.44 22.36
N LEU A 596 12.45 -19.43 23.22
CA LEU A 596 11.23 -18.64 23.36
C LEU A 596 11.55 -17.14 23.25
N PHE A 597 10.86 -16.46 22.35
CA PHE A 597 11.06 -15.05 22.05
C PHE A 597 9.79 -14.24 22.32
N ALA A 598 9.97 -13.05 22.88
CA ALA A 598 8.95 -12.02 22.96
C ALA A 598 9.24 -10.92 21.96
N TRP A 599 8.21 -10.44 21.28
CA TRP A 599 8.32 -9.42 20.26
C TRP A 599 7.13 -8.47 20.32
N VAL A 600 7.40 -7.17 20.40
CA VAL A 600 6.39 -6.12 20.33
C VAL A 600 6.80 -5.13 19.27
N ARG A 601 6.05 -5.10 18.17
CA ARG A 601 6.29 -4.19 17.03
C ARG A 601 5.24 -3.11 16.98
N THR A 602 5.66 -1.86 17.03
CA THR A 602 4.82 -0.70 16.74
C THR A 602 5.13 -0.19 15.34
N VAL A 603 4.11 0.01 14.51
CA VAL A 603 4.26 0.53 13.15
C VAL A 603 3.50 1.83 13.00
N PHE A 604 4.18 2.86 12.50
CA PHE A 604 3.61 4.16 12.14
C PHE A 604 3.58 4.28 10.61
N ARG A 605 2.49 4.85 10.07
CA ARG A 605 2.25 4.97 8.63
C ARG A 605 1.78 6.38 8.26
N PHE A 606 2.32 6.94 7.18
CA PHE A 606 1.97 8.29 6.71
C PHE A 606 2.15 8.46 5.20
#